data_AF-A0A6N7V9E8-F1
#
_entry.id   AF-A0A6N7V9E8-F1
#
_cell.length_a   1.000
_cell.length_b   1.000
_cell.length_c   1.000
_cell.angle_alpha   90.00
_cell.angle_beta   90.00
_cell.angle_gamma   90.00
#
_symmetry.space_group_name_H-M   'P 1'
#
loop_
_entity.id
_entity.type
_entity.pdbx_description
1 polymer ?
#
loop_
_entity_poly.entity_id
_entity_poly.type
_entity_poly.pdbx_seq_one_letter_code
_entity_poly.pdbx_strand_id
1 'polypeptide(L)'
;MSARVDGWQSATSKVPTYFRDTGGMPLAGGGRTKPGVLYRSDALSNLTPQGLQQLSGSGISVIVDYRTPAEAQMAPDRLPVSVEFTKVNLPLLEGAFTGTAQEAMQRAGLHPEAAARAVQAALDRLPDLGEVYTGMLQHGAPEFAATARAITSAQGSTLVHCTAGKDRAGVSIALVLDAVGVEQDAVIADYEQSERSLAGEWSERMLGMVASMGVPVNEQIVALVTRAPADAVRTALAWVQEHHGSSAGYLRSGGLTGAGSSGGIDFCADHDGDEVPQEEREQHRQPGTSGGRTPRSRPRPALGSPEAAGGDAFPC
;
A
#
# COMPACT_ATOMS: atom_id res chain seq x y z
N MET A 1 -23.19 28.60 21.27
CA MET A 1 -21.82 29.10 21.03
C MET A 1 -20.89 28.50 22.06
N SER A 2 -19.88 27.77 21.56
CA SER A 2 -18.64 27.33 22.21
C SER A 2 -18.74 26.54 23.52
N ALA A 3 -18.53 25.23 23.41
CA ALA A 3 -18.00 24.42 24.51
C ALA A 3 -16.68 23.80 24.04
N ARG A 4 -15.65 24.10 24.83
CA ARG A 4 -14.23 23.78 24.65
C ARG A 4 -13.98 22.29 24.53
N VAL A 5 -13.07 21.96 23.62
CA VAL A 5 -12.20 20.78 23.64
C VAL A 5 -11.36 20.84 24.90
N ASP A 6 -11.43 19.81 25.74
CA ASP A 6 -10.33 19.40 26.61
C ASP A 6 -10.54 17.96 27.12
N GLY A 7 -9.47 17.17 26.98
CA GLY A 7 -9.08 16.17 27.98
C GLY A 7 -9.57 14.75 27.80
N TRP A 8 -8.80 13.92 27.07
CA TRP A 8 -8.70 12.48 27.36
C TRP A 8 -7.23 12.06 27.31
N GLN A 9 -6.55 12.15 28.46
CA GLN A 9 -5.35 11.38 28.78
C GLN A 9 -5.66 10.55 30.03
N SER A 10 -5.67 9.22 29.89
CA SER A 10 -5.23 8.27 30.94
C SER A 10 -5.44 6.80 30.52
N ALA A 11 -4.30 6.14 30.26
CA ALA A 11 -3.95 4.76 30.66
C ALA A 11 -4.85 3.57 30.24
N THR A 12 -4.54 2.95 29.10
CA THR A 12 -3.95 1.60 29.02
C THR A 12 -3.57 1.33 27.57
N SER A 13 -2.31 0.91 27.38
CA SER A 13 -1.65 0.70 26.10
C SER A 13 -2.34 -0.41 25.29
N LYS A 14 -3.25 0.00 24.40
CA LYS A 14 -3.69 -0.77 23.23
C LYS A 14 -3.86 0.25 22.12
N VAL A 15 -2.84 0.43 21.30
CA VAL A 15 -2.98 1.12 20.01
C VAL A 15 -4.13 0.42 19.28
N PRO A 16 -5.25 1.10 18.96
CA PRO A 16 -6.35 0.42 18.30
C PRO A 16 -5.87 -0.02 16.92
N THR A 17 -6.06 -1.31 16.61
CA THR A 17 -5.90 -1.82 15.24
C THR A 17 -6.91 -1.12 14.35
N TYR A 18 -6.50 0.00 13.77
CA TYR A 18 -7.26 0.68 12.73
C TYR A 18 -6.83 0.06 11.42
N PHE A 19 -7.61 -0.90 10.92
CA PHE A 19 -7.58 -1.14 9.48
C PHE A 19 -8.00 0.18 8.80
N ARG A 20 -7.15 0.68 7.92
CA ARG A 20 -7.28 2.01 7.32
C ARG A 20 -7.85 1.89 5.92
N ASP A 21 -8.85 2.72 5.64
CA ASP A 21 -9.40 2.89 4.28
C ASP A 21 -8.42 3.67 3.41
N THR A 22 -8.30 3.26 2.15
CA THR A 22 -7.50 3.95 1.11
C THR A 22 -8.34 4.84 0.20
N GLY A 23 -9.61 5.07 0.56
CA GLY A 23 -10.49 6.02 -0.10
C GLY A 23 -10.07 7.48 0.03
N GLY A 24 -10.48 8.30 -0.94
CA GLY A 24 -10.23 9.74 -0.95
C GLY A 24 -8.79 10.11 -1.32
N MET A 25 -8.01 9.22 -1.92
CA MET A 25 -6.66 9.55 -2.41
C MET A 25 -6.76 10.25 -3.77
N PRO A 26 -5.99 11.33 -4.00
CA PRO A 26 -6.04 12.08 -5.25
C PRO A 26 -5.47 11.25 -6.40
N LEU A 27 -6.13 11.30 -7.55
CA LEU A 27 -5.66 10.69 -8.79
C LEU A 27 -4.97 11.72 -9.68
N ALA A 28 -3.90 11.33 -10.36
CA ALA A 28 -3.15 12.22 -11.26
C ALA A 28 -4.01 12.74 -12.44
N GLY A 29 -5.04 11.99 -12.85
CA GLY A 29 -6.01 12.38 -13.88
C GLY A 29 -7.20 13.21 -13.36
N GLY A 30 -7.18 13.62 -12.10
CA GLY A 30 -8.32 14.22 -11.40
C GLY A 30 -9.24 13.15 -10.78
N GLY A 31 -10.09 13.56 -9.83
CA GLY A 31 -10.92 12.64 -9.06
C GLY A 31 -10.20 12.02 -7.86
N ARG A 32 -10.85 11.04 -7.23
CA ARG A 32 -10.38 10.39 -5.99
C ARG A 32 -10.71 8.91 -5.95
N THR A 33 -9.95 8.11 -5.21
CA THR A 33 -10.32 6.72 -4.91
C THR A 33 -11.64 6.66 -4.11
N LYS A 34 -12.48 5.65 -4.38
CA LYS A 34 -13.74 5.48 -3.64
C LYS A 34 -13.47 5.02 -2.19
N PRO A 35 -14.15 5.60 -1.18
CA PRO A 35 -14.12 5.06 0.18
C PRO A 35 -14.80 3.70 0.28
N GLY A 36 -14.34 2.89 1.22
CA GLY A 36 -14.94 1.58 1.49
C GLY A 36 -14.64 0.52 0.44
N VAL A 37 -13.61 0.68 -0.39
CA VAL A 37 -13.21 -0.33 -1.39
C VAL A 37 -12.05 -1.17 -0.90
N LEU A 38 -10.97 -0.51 -0.47
CA LEU A 38 -9.72 -1.16 -0.11
C LEU A 38 -9.22 -0.66 1.24
N TYR A 39 -9.03 -1.62 2.14
CA TYR A 39 -8.48 -1.41 3.46
C TYR A 39 -7.16 -2.15 3.61
N ARG A 40 -6.32 -1.66 4.52
CA ARG A 40 -5.10 -2.36 4.96
C ARG A 40 -4.97 -2.42 6.47
N SER A 41 -4.33 -3.47 6.99
CA SER A 41 -4.01 -3.60 8.42
C SER A 41 -2.73 -4.39 8.71
N ASP A 42 -2.33 -4.37 9.98
CA ASP A 42 -1.46 -5.38 10.57
C ASP A 42 -2.22 -6.70 10.83
N ALA A 43 -1.57 -7.66 11.49
CA ALA A 43 -2.17 -8.96 11.78
C ALA A 43 -3.45 -8.85 12.63
N LEU A 44 -4.49 -9.58 12.21
CA LEU A 44 -5.81 -9.57 12.86
C LEU A 44 -5.86 -10.41 14.14
N SER A 45 -4.77 -11.05 14.53
CA SER A 45 -4.67 -11.88 15.74
C SER A 45 -4.83 -11.08 17.03
N ASN A 46 -4.53 -9.78 16.99
CA ASN A 46 -4.60 -8.89 18.16
C ASN A 46 -5.84 -8.00 18.16
N LEU A 47 -6.82 -8.23 17.27
CA LEU A 47 -8.05 -7.43 17.23
C LEU A 47 -8.71 -7.37 18.61
N THR A 48 -8.97 -6.14 19.04
CA THR A 48 -9.69 -5.85 20.29
C THR A 48 -11.18 -6.11 20.10
N PRO A 49 -11.99 -6.18 21.18
CA PRO A 49 -13.44 -6.23 21.05
C PRO A 49 -14.02 -5.08 20.20
N GLN A 50 -13.44 -3.89 20.29
CA GLN A 50 -13.80 -2.76 19.46
C GLN A 50 -13.40 -2.98 17.99
N GLY A 51 -12.19 -3.49 17.73
CA GLY A 51 -11.73 -3.82 16.39
C GLY A 51 -12.60 -4.89 15.71
N LEU A 52 -13.06 -5.88 16.47
CA LEU A 52 -14.02 -6.87 15.98
C LEU A 52 -15.36 -6.25 15.61
N GLN A 53 -15.90 -5.34 16.43
CA GLN A 53 -17.14 -4.63 16.12
C GLN A 53 -16.99 -3.73 14.89
N GLN A 54 -15.86 -3.02 14.77
CA GLN A 54 -15.54 -2.21 13.60
C GLN A 54 -15.48 -3.10 12.35
N LEU A 55 -14.78 -4.24 12.42
CA LEU A 55 -14.66 -5.16 11.28
C LEU A 55 -16.03 -5.69 10.86
N SER A 56 -16.90 -6.07 11.80
CA SER A 56 -18.28 -6.49 11.50
C SER A 56 -19.11 -5.41 10.79
N GLY A 57 -18.87 -4.12 11.09
CA GLY A 57 -19.62 -2.99 10.51
C GLY A 57 -18.97 -2.34 9.29
N SER A 58 -17.81 -2.83 8.85
CA SER A 58 -16.96 -2.15 7.84
C SER A 58 -17.40 -2.34 6.40
N GLY A 59 -18.25 -3.34 6.11
CA GLY A 59 -18.55 -3.78 4.74
C GLY A 59 -17.44 -4.63 4.10
N ILE A 60 -16.36 -4.94 4.82
CA ILE A 60 -15.31 -5.87 4.37
C ILE A 60 -15.91 -7.27 4.19
N SER A 61 -15.80 -7.80 2.97
CA SER A 61 -16.25 -9.14 2.60
C SER A 61 -15.10 -10.07 2.22
N VAL A 62 -13.94 -9.51 1.85
CA VAL A 62 -12.75 -10.26 1.42
C VAL A 62 -11.56 -9.90 2.30
N ILE A 63 -10.83 -10.90 2.78
CA ILE A 63 -9.60 -10.75 3.54
C ILE A 63 -8.46 -11.42 2.77
N VAL A 64 -7.48 -10.62 2.35
CA VAL A 64 -6.25 -11.08 1.72
C VAL A 64 -5.16 -11.17 2.79
N ASP A 65 -4.66 -12.39 3.03
CA ASP A 65 -3.61 -12.67 4.02
C ASP A 65 -2.30 -13.06 3.30
N TYR A 66 -1.28 -12.20 3.43
CA TYR A 66 0.05 -12.42 2.86
C TYR A 66 0.99 -13.26 3.73
N ARG A 67 0.56 -13.65 4.93
CA ARG A 67 1.40 -14.42 5.85
C ARG A 67 1.63 -15.83 5.32
N THR A 68 2.81 -16.35 5.62
CA THR A 68 3.11 -17.76 5.44
C THR A 68 2.20 -18.61 6.33
N PRO A 69 1.97 -19.90 6.00
CA PRO A 69 1.21 -20.80 6.86
C PRO A 69 1.74 -20.86 8.30
N ALA A 70 3.06 -20.77 8.49
CA ALA A 70 3.68 -20.78 9.81
C ALA A 70 3.32 -19.50 10.62
N GLU A 71 3.44 -18.32 10.01
CA GLU A 71 3.03 -17.05 10.63
C GLU A 71 1.54 -17.06 11.01
N ALA A 72 0.67 -17.52 10.11
CA ALA A 72 -0.77 -17.60 10.36
C ALA A 72 -1.14 -18.63 11.45
N GLN A 73 -0.42 -19.75 11.55
CA GLN A 73 -0.61 -20.73 12.62
C GLN A 73 -0.15 -20.21 13.99
N MET A 74 0.98 -19.50 14.04
CA MET A 74 1.49 -18.91 15.27
C MET A 74 0.60 -17.78 15.79
N ALA A 75 -0.02 -17.03 14.89
CA ALA A 75 -0.90 -15.92 15.24
C ALA A 75 -2.20 -15.94 14.41
N PRO A 76 -3.15 -16.85 14.69
CA PRO A 76 -4.39 -16.97 13.92
C PRO A 76 -5.23 -15.69 13.96
N ASP A 77 -5.89 -15.34 12.86
CA ASP A 77 -6.79 -14.19 12.82
C ASP A 77 -7.96 -14.37 13.78
N ARG A 78 -8.31 -13.28 14.47
CA ARG A 78 -9.53 -13.21 15.26
C ARG A 78 -10.58 -12.48 14.46
N LEU A 79 -11.49 -13.22 13.82
CA LEU A 79 -12.56 -12.66 13.00
C LEU A 79 -13.90 -12.69 13.74
N PRO A 80 -14.81 -11.73 13.48
CA PRO A 80 -16.13 -11.76 14.08
C PRO A 80 -16.94 -12.92 13.51
N VAL A 81 -17.65 -13.64 14.38
CA VAL A 81 -18.52 -14.76 13.98
C VAL A 81 -19.83 -14.32 13.33
N SER A 82 -20.12 -13.01 13.34
CA SER A 82 -21.38 -12.45 12.82
C SER A 82 -21.34 -12.17 11.31
N VAL A 83 -20.18 -12.29 10.68
CA VAL A 83 -19.97 -11.97 9.26
C VAL A 83 -19.12 -13.07 8.64
N GLU A 84 -19.52 -13.52 7.46
CA GLU A 84 -18.74 -14.45 6.65
C GLU A 84 -17.74 -13.68 5.79
N PHE A 85 -16.48 -14.12 5.78
CA PHE A 85 -15.42 -13.51 4.99
C PHE A 85 -14.87 -14.51 3.98
N THR A 86 -14.68 -14.06 2.74
CA THR A 86 -13.87 -14.82 1.78
C THR A 86 -12.40 -14.58 2.10
N LYS A 87 -11.69 -15.62 2.54
CA LYS A 87 -10.24 -15.53 2.81
C LYS A 87 -9.44 -15.93 1.58
N VAL A 88 -8.52 -15.07 1.17
CA VAL A 88 -7.59 -15.30 0.06
C VAL A 88 -6.18 -15.34 0.64
N ASN A 89 -5.60 -16.53 0.76
CA ASN A 89 -4.26 -16.71 1.32
C ASN A 89 -3.23 -16.63 0.19
N LEU A 90 -2.34 -15.64 0.25
CA LEU A 90 -1.32 -15.35 -0.75
C LEU A 90 0.06 -15.30 -0.07
N PRO A 91 0.56 -16.44 0.45
CA PRO A 91 1.76 -16.43 1.27
C PRO A 91 2.96 -15.93 0.45
N LEU A 92 3.53 -14.81 0.89
CA LEU A 92 4.72 -14.24 0.27
C LEU A 92 5.84 -14.23 1.31
N LEU A 93 6.99 -14.80 0.95
CA LEU A 93 8.16 -14.82 1.83
C LEU A 93 8.86 -13.48 1.80
N GLU A 94 9.11 -12.94 2.98
CA GLU A 94 9.91 -11.74 3.15
C GLU A 94 11.38 -12.14 3.14
N GLY A 95 12.06 -11.90 2.01
CA GLY A 95 13.38 -12.46 1.70
C GLY A 95 14.53 -12.06 2.63
N ALA A 96 14.33 -11.11 3.55
CA ALA A 96 15.40 -10.56 4.37
C ALA A 96 15.76 -11.41 5.60
N PHE A 97 14.76 -11.96 6.29
CA PHE A 97 14.93 -12.44 7.67
C PHE A 97 14.77 -13.96 7.83
N THR A 98 13.88 -14.60 7.06
CA THR A 98 13.57 -16.02 7.27
C THR A 98 14.65 -16.92 6.68
N GLY A 99 15.12 -16.65 5.47
CA GLY A 99 16.16 -17.45 4.81
C GLY A 99 17.52 -17.34 5.50
N THR A 100 17.97 -16.13 5.80
CA THR A 100 19.27 -15.85 6.42
C THR A 100 19.36 -16.35 7.87
N ALA A 101 18.32 -16.14 8.69
CA ALA A 101 18.27 -16.65 10.05
C ALA A 101 18.18 -18.17 10.09
N GLN A 102 17.38 -18.79 9.22
CA GLN A 102 17.27 -20.25 9.14
C GLN A 102 18.60 -20.89 8.70
N GLU A 103 19.29 -20.32 7.71
CA GLU A 103 20.63 -20.77 7.30
C GLU A 103 21.67 -20.57 8.41
N ALA A 104 21.64 -19.45 9.12
CA ALA A 104 22.54 -19.18 10.24
C ALA A 104 22.30 -20.18 11.39
N MET A 105 21.04 -20.46 11.74
CA MET A 105 20.68 -21.46 12.75
C MET A 105 21.09 -22.89 12.35
N GLN A 106 20.95 -23.26 11.07
CA GLN A 106 21.42 -24.55 10.57
C GLN A 106 22.96 -24.68 10.64
N ARG A 107 23.69 -23.58 10.46
CA ARG A 107 25.16 -23.53 10.62
C ARG A 107 25.61 -23.42 12.07
N ALA A 108 24.74 -23.03 13.00
CA ALA A 108 25.05 -22.85 14.43
C ALA A 108 25.27 -24.14 15.22
N GLY A 109 25.24 -25.32 14.58
CA GLY A 109 25.79 -26.57 15.14
C GLY A 109 27.32 -26.57 15.34
N LEU A 110 27.97 -25.41 15.18
CA LEU A 110 29.39 -25.16 15.28
C LEU A 110 29.67 -24.21 16.45
N HIS A 111 30.79 -24.41 17.15
CA HIS A 111 31.29 -23.65 18.31
C HIS A 111 30.80 -22.18 18.45
N PRO A 112 30.58 -21.65 19.68
CA PRO A 112 30.01 -20.31 19.91
C PRO A 112 30.67 -19.15 19.12
N GLU A 113 31.99 -19.18 18.94
CA GLU A 113 32.69 -18.17 18.14
C GLU A 113 32.43 -18.29 16.63
N ALA A 114 32.27 -19.52 16.12
CA ALA A 114 31.91 -19.75 14.73
C ALA A 114 30.46 -19.30 14.46
N ALA A 115 29.56 -19.54 15.41
CA ALA A 115 28.19 -19.02 15.36
C ALA A 115 28.18 -17.48 15.34
N ALA A 116 28.93 -16.82 16.22
CA ALA A 116 29.01 -15.35 16.25
C ALA A 116 29.56 -14.76 14.93
N ARG A 117 30.61 -15.37 14.34
CA ARG A 117 31.13 -14.96 13.02
C ARG A 117 30.12 -15.19 11.90
N ALA A 118 29.36 -16.28 11.95
CA ALA A 118 28.33 -16.56 10.96
C ALA A 118 27.17 -15.55 11.05
N VAL A 119 26.74 -15.19 12.27
CA VAL A 119 25.74 -14.14 12.50
C VAL A 119 26.23 -12.80 11.97
N GLN A 120 27.45 -12.39 12.31
CA GLN A 120 28.00 -11.12 11.80
C GLN A 120 28.09 -11.11 10.27
N ALA A 121 28.59 -12.19 9.65
CA ALA A 121 28.68 -12.30 8.19
C ALA A 121 27.32 -12.37 7.49
N ALA A 122 26.25 -12.74 8.20
CA ALA A 122 24.88 -12.65 7.70
C ALA A 122 24.35 -11.21 7.81
N LEU A 123 24.62 -10.52 8.93
CA LEU A 123 24.28 -9.10 9.12
C LEU A 123 24.92 -8.20 8.07
N ASP A 124 26.21 -8.41 7.78
CA ASP A 124 26.95 -7.63 6.78
C ASP A 124 26.39 -7.79 5.35
N ARG A 125 25.57 -8.83 5.12
CA ARG A 125 24.91 -9.11 3.85
C ARG A 125 23.41 -8.84 3.90
N LEU A 126 22.89 -8.29 5.00
CA LEU A 126 21.47 -7.98 5.07
C LEU A 126 21.15 -6.90 4.04
N PRO A 127 20.17 -7.15 3.16
CA PRO A 127 19.72 -6.15 2.22
C PRO A 127 19.09 -4.97 2.96
N ASP A 128 19.14 -3.79 2.35
CA ASP A 128 18.28 -2.70 2.79
C ASP A 128 16.80 -2.99 2.44
N LEU A 129 15.88 -2.19 2.98
CA LEU A 129 14.45 -2.46 2.80
C LEU A 129 13.99 -2.32 1.33
N GLY A 130 14.64 -1.45 0.55
CA GLY A 130 14.35 -1.30 -0.88
C GLY A 130 14.76 -2.53 -1.68
N GLU A 131 15.92 -3.11 -1.36
CA GLU A 131 16.38 -4.39 -1.92
C GLU A 131 15.47 -5.55 -1.53
N VAL A 132 14.97 -5.58 -0.28
CA VAL A 132 13.97 -6.57 0.16
C VAL A 132 12.69 -6.47 -0.67
N TYR A 133 12.19 -5.26 -0.90
CA TYR A 133 10.97 -5.05 -1.68
C TYR A 133 11.17 -5.38 -3.15
N THR A 134 12.35 -5.07 -3.70
CA THR A 134 12.72 -5.47 -5.06
C THR A 134 12.75 -7.00 -5.21
N GLY A 135 13.39 -7.70 -4.27
CA GLY A 135 13.42 -9.18 -4.26
C GLY A 135 12.03 -9.80 -4.12
N MET A 136 11.15 -9.15 -3.35
CA MET A 136 9.73 -9.53 -3.23
C MET A 136 8.99 -9.36 -4.56
N LEU A 137 9.20 -8.25 -5.26
CA LEU A 137 8.57 -7.95 -6.55
C LEU A 137 9.05 -8.89 -7.67
N GLN A 138 10.32 -9.31 -7.65
CA GLN A 138 10.86 -10.26 -8.63
C GLN A 138 10.13 -11.61 -8.64
N HIS A 139 9.53 -12.01 -7.51
CA HIS A 139 8.94 -13.34 -7.34
C HIS A 139 7.44 -13.32 -6.99
N GLY A 140 6.88 -12.16 -6.61
CA GLY A 140 5.52 -12.04 -6.08
C GLY A 140 4.45 -11.60 -7.09
N ALA A 141 4.76 -11.50 -8.38
CA ALA A 141 3.83 -10.94 -9.37
C ALA A 141 2.46 -11.68 -9.39
N PRO A 142 2.39 -13.03 -9.35
CA PRO A 142 1.11 -13.74 -9.30
C PRO A 142 0.26 -13.43 -8.06
N GLU A 143 0.90 -13.29 -6.88
CA GLU A 143 0.26 -12.95 -5.62
C GLU A 143 -0.28 -11.51 -5.64
N PHE A 144 0.52 -10.53 -6.06
CA PHE A 144 0.04 -9.15 -6.18
C PHE A 144 -1.10 -9.01 -7.20
N ALA A 145 -1.02 -9.72 -8.32
CA ALA A 145 -2.09 -9.78 -9.30
C ALA A 145 -3.37 -10.45 -8.73
N ALA A 146 -3.21 -11.48 -7.89
CA ALA A 146 -4.35 -12.11 -7.20
C ALA A 146 -5.05 -11.16 -6.23
N THR A 147 -4.29 -10.30 -5.54
CA THR A 147 -4.88 -9.24 -4.71
C THR A 147 -5.66 -8.24 -5.52
N ALA A 148 -5.11 -7.75 -6.63
CA ALA A 148 -5.84 -6.86 -7.53
C ALA A 148 -7.14 -7.52 -8.05
N ARG A 149 -7.09 -8.81 -8.43
CA ARG A 149 -8.30 -9.57 -8.81
C ARG A 149 -9.30 -9.70 -7.67
N ALA A 150 -8.84 -9.91 -6.44
CA ALA A 150 -9.70 -10.02 -5.27
C ALA A 150 -10.44 -8.70 -5.01
N ILE A 151 -9.75 -7.56 -5.14
CA ILE A 151 -10.31 -6.21 -5.01
C ILE A 151 -11.40 -5.99 -6.07
N THR A 152 -11.09 -6.26 -7.34
CA THR A 152 -12.06 -6.04 -8.44
C THR A 152 -13.22 -7.02 -8.42
N SER A 153 -13.09 -8.19 -7.79
CA SER A 153 -14.16 -9.21 -7.76
C SER A 153 -15.01 -9.15 -6.48
N ALA A 154 -14.61 -8.35 -5.49
CA ALA A 154 -15.32 -8.25 -4.23
C ALA A 154 -16.67 -7.53 -4.43
N GLN A 155 -17.72 -8.06 -3.78
CA GLN A 155 -19.03 -7.40 -3.71
C GLN A 155 -19.10 -6.33 -2.61
N GLY A 156 -18.24 -6.46 -1.59
CA GLY A 156 -17.98 -5.47 -0.56
C GLY A 156 -16.50 -5.09 -0.54
N SER A 157 -16.00 -4.61 0.59
CA SER A 157 -14.62 -4.13 0.67
C SER A 157 -13.61 -5.28 0.78
N THR A 158 -12.38 -5.02 0.34
CA THR A 158 -11.23 -5.92 0.53
C THR A 158 -10.30 -5.39 1.59
N LEU A 159 -9.90 -6.23 2.55
CA LEU A 159 -8.86 -5.95 3.54
C LEU A 159 -7.59 -6.72 3.20
N VAL A 160 -6.47 -6.02 3.08
CA VAL A 160 -5.15 -6.62 2.85
C VAL A 160 -4.31 -6.53 4.12
N HIS A 161 -3.77 -7.65 4.57
CA HIS A 161 -2.86 -7.65 5.72
C HIS A 161 -1.70 -8.63 5.59
N CYS A 162 -0.72 -8.45 6.46
CA CYS A 162 0.35 -9.43 6.71
C CYS A 162 0.60 -9.52 8.23
N THR A 163 1.85 -9.69 8.66
CA THR A 163 2.21 -9.69 10.08
C THR A 163 2.22 -8.27 10.65
N ALA A 164 3.05 -7.39 10.09
CA ALA A 164 3.20 -6.00 10.52
C ALA A 164 2.27 -5.03 9.76
N GLY A 165 1.70 -5.48 8.63
CA GLY A 165 0.97 -4.60 7.73
C GLY A 165 1.86 -3.57 7.02
N LYS A 166 3.19 -3.66 7.15
CA LYS A 166 4.18 -2.74 6.57
C LYS A 166 4.68 -3.21 5.20
N ASP A 167 5.24 -4.41 5.14
CA ASP A 167 6.04 -4.87 3.99
C ASP A 167 5.16 -5.40 2.86
N ARG A 168 4.76 -6.67 2.95
CA ARG A 168 3.95 -7.35 1.91
C ARG A 168 2.63 -6.63 1.65
N ALA A 169 1.93 -6.23 2.71
CA ALA A 169 0.70 -5.46 2.58
C ALA A 169 0.97 -4.05 2.04
N GLY A 170 2.05 -3.37 2.44
CA GLY A 170 2.34 -2.02 1.97
C GLY A 170 2.77 -1.95 0.52
N VAL A 171 3.62 -2.89 0.08
CA VAL A 171 3.98 -3.03 -1.33
C VAL A 171 2.76 -3.36 -2.17
N SER A 172 1.89 -4.27 -1.70
CA SER A 172 0.64 -4.61 -2.39
C SER A 172 -0.29 -3.41 -2.56
N ILE A 173 -0.51 -2.64 -1.49
CA ILE A 173 -1.34 -1.43 -1.53
C ILE A 173 -0.70 -0.38 -2.45
N ALA A 174 0.61 -0.17 -2.36
CA ALA A 174 1.31 0.79 -3.21
C ALA A 174 1.17 0.44 -4.71
N LEU A 175 1.34 -0.83 -5.07
CA LEU A 175 1.13 -1.30 -6.45
C LEU A 175 -0.29 -1.05 -6.95
N VAL A 176 -1.31 -1.35 -6.14
CA VAL A 176 -2.71 -1.19 -6.53
C VAL A 176 -3.05 0.30 -6.71
N LEU A 177 -2.66 1.15 -5.76
CA LEU A 177 -2.92 2.59 -5.81
C LEU A 177 -2.20 3.26 -6.99
N ASP A 178 -0.93 2.90 -7.22
CA ASP A 178 -0.17 3.39 -8.38
C ASP A 178 -0.79 2.90 -9.71
N ALA A 179 -1.25 1.64 -9.76
CA ALA A 179 -1.86 1.07 -10.97
C ALA A 179 -3.19 1.73 -11.37
N VAL A 180 -3.94 2.30 -10.42
CA VAL A 180 -5.18 3.07 -10.67
C VAL A 180 -4.92 4.57 -10.78
N GLY A 181 -3.65 5.00 -10.77
CA GLY A 181 -3.26 6.39 -11.03
C GLY A 181 -3.35 7.32 -9.82
N VAL A 182 -3.31 6.82 -8.59
CA VAL A 182 -3.13 7.66 -7.39
C VAL A 182 -1.81 8.42 -7.49
N GLU A 183 -1.81 9.69 -7.11
CA GLU A 183 -0.60 10.51 -7.08
C GLU A 183 0.49 9.84 -6.24
N GLN A 184 1.70 9.77 -6.79
CA GLN A 184 2.79 9.00 -6.18
C GLN A 184 3.07 9.45 -4.73
N ASP A 185 3.06 10.75 -4.46
CA ASP A 185 3.28 11.28 -3.10
C ASP A 185 2.17 10.85 -2.12
N ALA A 186 0.93 10.67 -2.58
CA ALA A 186 -0.14 10.13 -1.75
C ALA A 186 0.05 8.63 -1.47
N VAL A 187 0.52 7.86 -2.45
CA VAL A 187 0.88 6.43 -2.27
C VAL A 187 1.98 6.28 -1.21
N ILE A 188 3.02 7.09 -1.31
CA ILE A 188 4.15 7.08 -0.38
C ILE A 188 3.70 7.50 1.03
N ALA A 189 2.87 8.54 1.12
CA ALA A 189 2.33 9.01 2.41
C ALA A 189 1.41 7.99 3.09
N ASP A 190 0.68 7.14 2.34
CA ASP A 190 -0.03 6.00 2.93
C ASP A 190 0.94 4.96 3.50
N TYR A 191 1.99 4.63 2.75
CA TYR A 191 2.99 3.65 3.18
C TYR A 191 3.73 4.10 4.46
N GLU A 192 4.17 5.35 4.54
CA GLU A 192 4.90 5.88 5.71
C GLU A 192 4.07 5.84 7.01
N GLN A 193 2.74 5.84 6.91
CA GLN A 193 1.88 5.69 8.10
C GLN A 193 2.07 4.36 8.81
N SER A 194 2.58 3.32 8.12
CA SER A 194 2.87 2.03 8.74
C SER A 194 3.85 2.14 9.90
N GLU A 195 4.85 3.02 9.85
CA GLU A 195 5.81 3.18 10.96
C GLU A 195 5.12 3.56 12.28
N ARG A 196 4.10 4.43 12.22
CA ARG A 196 3.34 4.83 13.41
C ARG A 196 2.58 3.67 14.03
N SER A 197 2.09 2.74 13.20
CA SER A 197 1.40 1.53 13.66
C SER A 197 2.34 0.52 14.30
N LEU A 198 3.63 0.56 13.99
CA LEU A 198 4.64 -0.36 14.54
C LEU A 198 5.27 0.15 15.84
N ALA A 199 5.13 1.44 16.15
CA ALA A 199 5.75 2.05 17.33
C ALA A 199 5.25 1.42 18.67
N GLY A 200 6.11 1.49 19.69
CA GLY A 200 5.79 1.03 21.06
C GLY A 200 5.95 -0.48 21.25
N GLU A 201 5.01 -1.10 21.96
CA GLU A 201 5.12 -2.49 22.45
C GLU A 201 5.31 -3.55 21.35
N TRP A 202 4.82 -3.30 20.13
CA TRP A 202 5.06 -4.21 19.02
C TRP A 202 6.55 -4.20 18.63
N SER A 203 7.13 -3.02 18.40
CA SER A 203 8.55 -2.87 18.08
C SER A 203 9.44 -3.43 19.18
N GLU A 204 9.15 -3.13 20.45
CA GLU A 204 9.91 -3.65 21.59
C GLU A 204 9.89 -5.18 21.64
N ARG A 205 8.72 -5.81 21.45
CA ARG A 205 8.60 -7.26 21.41
C ARG A 205 9.35 -7.87 20.23
N MET A 206 9.24 -7.29 19.04
CA MET A 206 9.91 -7.81 17.85
C MET A 206 11.44 -7.70 17.97
N LEU A 207 11.95 -6.56 18.43
CA LEU A 207 13.38 -6.39 18.68
C LEU A 207 13.88 -7.32 19.80
N GLY A 208 13.08 -7.53 20.85
CA GLY A 208 13.36 -8.52 21.90
C GLY A 208 13.43 -9.95 21.35
N MET A 209 12.53 -10.31 20.43
CA MET A 209 12.57 -11.60 19.73
C MET A 209 13.84 -11.74 18.90
N VAL A 210 14.21 -10.72 18.12
CA VAL A 210 15.46 -10.70 17.35
C VAL A 210 16.68 -10.87 18.26
N ALA A 211 16.74 -10.14 19.37
CA ALA A 211 17.80 -10.27 20.36
C ALA A 211 17.86 -11.69 20.98
N SER A 212 16.71 -12.30 21.26
CA SER A 212 16.64 -13.67 21.80
C SER A 212 17.16 -14.75 20.85
N MET A 213 17.18 -14.46 19.54
CA MET A 213 17.79 -15.32 18.52
C MET A 213 19.31 -15.13 18.41
N GLY A 214 19.92 -14.31 19.28
CA GLY A 214 21.36 -14.04 19.28
C GLY A 214 21.79 -13.04 18.21
N VAL A 215 20.84 -12.29 17.62
CA VAL A 215 21.11 -11.26 16.63
C VAL A 215 21.26 -9.90 17.34
N PRO A 216 22.42 -9.22 17.23
CA PRO A 216 22.59 -7.86 17.72
C PRO A 216 21.58 -6.89 17.13
N VAL A 217 20.87 -6.16 17.97
CA VAL A 217 19.95 -5.09 17.54
C VAL A 217 20.77 -3.84 17.25
N ASN A 218 21.13 -3.66 15.98
CA ASN A 218 21.79 -2.45 15.45
C ASN A 218 20.79 -1.62 14.64
N GLU A 219 21.24 -0.47 14.09
CA GLU A 219 20.38 0.43 13.32
C GLU A 219 19.76 -0.23 12.08
N GLN A 220 20.48 -1.14 11.42
CA GLN A 220 19.95 -1.87 10.26
C GLN A 220 18.79 -2.80 10.65
N ILE A 221 18.92 -3.52 11.77
CA ILE A 221 17.84 -4.34 12.32
C ILE A 221 16.65 -3.48 12.73
N VAL A 222 16.90 -2.35 13.41
CA VAL A 222 15.83 -1.41 13.79
C VAL A 222 15.11 -0.89 12.54
N ALA A 223 15.85 -0.52 11.49
CA ALA A 223 15.28 -0.09 10.22
C ALA A 223 14.40 -1.18 9.59
N LEU A 224 14.93 -2.39 9.42
CA LEU A 224 14.21 -3.50 8.81
C LEU A 224 12.96 -3.90 9.60
N VAL A 225 13.01 -3.89 10.93
CA VAL A 225 11.88 -4.34 11.77
C VAL A 225 10.84 -3.25 11.96
N THR A 226 11.26 -2.02 12.26
CA THR A 226 10.37 -1.01 12.85
C THR A 226 10.07 0.18 11.93
N ARG A 227 10.93 0.46 10.95
CA ARG A 227 10.80 1.65 10.09
C ARG A 227 10.06 1.36 8.81
N ALA A 228 9.37 2.38 8.28
CA ALA A 228 8.73 2.37 6.97
C ALA A 228 9.19 3.59 6.14
N PRO A 229 10.46 3.65 5.74
CA PRO A 229 11.02 4.82 5.09
C PRO A 229 10.53 4.96 3.64
N ALA A 230 10.21 6.19 3.22
CA ALA A 230 9.69 6.46 1.87
C ALA A 230 10.60 5.96 0.74
N ASP A 231 11.91 5.95 0.94
CA ASP A 231 12.88 5.48 -0.06
C ASP A 231 12.69 3.99 -0.41
N ALA A 232 12.28 3.15 0.53
CA ALA A 232 12.04 1.73 0.30
C ALA A 232 10.88 1.51 -0.69
N VAL A 233 9.73 2.16 -0.45
CA VAL A 233 8.58 2.05 -1.37
C VAL A 233 8.84 2.77 -2.70
N ARG A 234 9.58 3.89 -2.69
CA ARG A 234 10.03 4.56 -3.93
C ARG A 234 10.91 3.65 -4.77
N THR A 235 11.86 2.95 -4.15
CA THR A 235 12.74 1.98 -4.82
C THR A 235 11.91 0.85 -5.45
N ALA A 236 10.93 0.32 -4.71
CA ALA A 236 10.02 -0.70 -5.22
C ALA A 236 9.23 -0.24 -6.46
N LEU A 237 8.60 0.94 -6.39
CA LEU A 237 7.84 1.51 -7.52
C LEU A 237 8.75 1.86 -8.71
N ALA A 238 9.95 2.36 -8.46
CA ALA A 238 10.93 2.64 -9.51
C ALA A 238 11.38 1.37 -10.23
N TRP A 239 11.65 0.28 -9.50
CA TRP A 239 12.00 -1.00 -10.09
C TRP A 239 10.87 -1.53 -11.00
N VAL A 240 9.62 -1.44 -10.53
CA VAL A 240 8.42 -1.79 -11.31
C VAL A 240 8.32 -0.96 -12.59
N GLN A 241 8.50 0.36 -12.48
CA GLN A 241 8.48 1.26 -13.62
C GLN A 241 9.56 0.91 -14.65
N GLU A 242 10.77 0.61 -14.20
CA GLU A 242 11.90 0.25 -15.07
C GLU A 242 11.69 -1.08 -15.81
N HIS A 243 11.18 -2.10 -15.12
CA HIS A 243 11.13 -3.47 -15.65
C HIS A 243 9.80 -3.82 -16.32
N HIS A 244 8.72 -3.15 -15.93
CA HIS A 244 7.35 -3.45 -16.40
C HIS A 244 6.61 -2.24 -16.97
N GLY A 245 7.21 -1.05 -16.93
CA GLY A 245 6.65 0.19 -17.50
C GLY A 245 5.53 0.84 -16.69
N SER A 246 4.90 0.13 -15.77
CA SER A 246 3.88 0.62 -14.82
C SER A 246 3.52 -0.46 -13.80
N SER A 247 2.93 -0.09 -12.66
CA SER A 247 2.36 -1.07 -11.72
C SER A 247 1.25 -1.91 -12.35
N ALA A 248 0.44 -1.32 -13.23
CA ALA A 248 -0.55 -2.06 -14.00
C ALA A 248 0.10 -3.10 -14.93
N GLY A 249 1.20 -2.75 -15.61
CA GLY A 249 2.02 -3.68 -16.40
C GLY A 249 2.59 -4.82 -15.58
N TYR A 250 3.08 -4.52 -14.38
CA TYR A 250 3.56 -5.54 -13.43
C TYR A 250 2.44 -6.50 -13.01
N LEU A 251 1.27 -5.98 -12.60
CA LEU A 251 0.12 -6.81 -12.23
C LEU A 251 -0.37 -7.67 -13.41
N ARG A 252 -0.36 -7.14 -14.64
CA ARG A 252 -0.66 -7.92 -15.86
C ARG A 252 0.34 -9.05 -16.07
N SER A 253 1.63 -8.82 -15.82
CA SER A 253 2.66 -9.87 -15.90
C SER A 253 2.43 -11.00 -14.89
N GLY A 254 1.79 -10.69 -13.75
CA GLY A 254 1.31 -11.65 -12.76
C GLY A 254 -0.04 -12.32 -13.11
N GLY A 255 -0.58 -12.08 -14.31
CA GLY A 255 -1.82 -12.69 -14.78
C GLY A 255 -3.10 -11.93 -14.40
N LEU A 256 -3.02 -10.64 -14.06
CA LEU A 256 -4.21 -9.79 -14.03
C LEU A 256 -4.69 -9.57 -15.47
N THR A 257 -5.72 -10.31 -15.89
CA THR A 257 -6.39 -10.07 -17.17
C THR A 257 -7.39 -8.95 -17.02
N GLY A 258 -7.53 -8.09 -18.04
CA GLY A 258 -8.49 -6.97 -18.02
C GLY A 258 -9.87 -7.44 -17.59
N ALA A 259 -10.49 -6.67 -16.68
CA ALA A 259 -11.82 -6.98 -16.16
C ALA A 259 -12.79 -7.11 -17.34
N GLY A 260 -13.27 -8.34 -17.57
CA GLY A 260 -14.48 -8.53 -18.36
C GLY A 260 -15.57 -7.71 -17.69
N SER A 261 -16.20 -6.83 -18.47
CA SER A 261 -17.30 -5.95 -18.08
C SER A 261 -18.47 -6.75 -17.47
N SER A 262 -18.44 -7.06 -16.17
CA SER A 262 -19.61 -7.47 -15.39
C SER A 262 -19.25 -7.69 -13.91
N GLY A 263 -19.54 -6.69 -13.06
CA GLY A 263 -19.91 -6.93 -11.65
C GLY A 263 -18.91 -6.58 -10.54
N GLY A 264 -17.73 -6.05 -10.87
CA GLY A 264 -16.73 -5.63 -9.88
C GLY A 264 -16.93 -4.23 -9.33
N ILE A 265 -16.50 -3.97 -8.09
CA ILE A 265 -16.45 -2.60 -7.53
C ILE A 265 -15.49 -1.76 -8.38
N ASP A 266 -16.01 -0.66 -8.92
CA ASP A 266 -15.22 0.39 -9.53
C ASP A 266 -14.46 1.17 -8.44
N PHE A 267 -13.13 1.12 -8.52
CA PHE A 267 -12.19 1.63 -7.52
C PHE A 267 -12.14 3.17 -7.46
N CYS A 268 -12.57 3.87 -8.53
CA CYS A 268 -12.47 5.32 -8.65
C CYS A 268 -13.83 6.00 -8.46
N ALA A 269 -13.91 7.12 -7.73
CA ALA A 269 -15.13 7.92 -7.67
C ALA A 269 -15.38 8.58 -9.03
N ASP A 270 -16.64 8.61 -9.48
CA ASP A 270 -17.01 9.33 -10.70
C ASP A 270 -16.50 10.77 -10.62
N HIS A 271 -15.96 11.28 -11.72
CA HIS A 271 -15.74 12.72 -11.88
C HIS A 271 -17.10 13.39 -11.87
N ASP A 272 -17.57 13.82 -10.71
CA ASP A 272 -18.57 14.88 -10.62
C ASP A 272 -17.93 16.12 -11.23
N GLY A 273 -18.08 16.25 -12.55
CA GLY A 273 -17.85 17.48 -13.24
C GLY A 273 -18.77 18.50 -12.61
N ASP A 274 -18.20 19.51 -11.96
CA ASP A 274 -18.90 20.75 -11.65
C ASP A 274 -19.38 21.37 -12.99
N GLU A 275 -20.53 20.93 -13.48
CA GLU A 275 -21.35 21.70 -14.40
C GLU A 275 -21.81 22.93 -13.63
N VAL A 276 -21.02 23.99 -13.74
CA VAL A 276 -21.46 25.34 -13.41
C VAL A 276 -22.71 25.62 -14.25
N PRO A 277 -23.90 25.81 -13.65
CA PRO A 277 -25.10 26.09 -14.41
C PRO A 277 -24.92 27.36 -15.25
N GLN A 278 -25.16 27.25 -16.56
CA GLN A 278 -25.18 28.38 -17.49
C GLN A 278 -26.43 29.23 -17.27
N GLU A 279 -26.50 29.95 -16.16
CA GLU A 279 -27.47 31.04 -15.96
C GLU A 279 -26.74 32.22 -15.32
N GLU A 280 -26.04 33.01 -16.15
CA GLU A 280 -25.77 34.45 -15.97
C GLU A 280 -24.77 34.99 -17.02
N ARG A 281 -25.08 34.81 -18.30
CA ARG A 281 -24.46 35.60 -19.38
C ARG A 281 -25.50 36.24 -20.29
N GLU A 282 -26.52 36.84 -19.69
CA GLU A 282 -27.34 37.85 -20.35
C GLU A 282 -27.45 39.07 -19.46
N GLN A 283 -26.41 39.91 -19.51
CA GLN A 283 -26.50 41.34 -19.24
C GLN A 283 -25.16 41.97 -19.58
N HIS A 284 -25.01 42.42 -20.82
CA HIS A 284 -24.43 43.71 -21.22
C HIS A 284 -24.28 43.72 -22.75
N ARG A 285 -25.35 44.12 -23.42
CA ARG A 285 -25.31 44.56 -24.83
C ARG A 285 -25.64 46.05 -24.82
N GLN A 286 -24.74 46.88 -25.35
CA GLN A 286 -25.02 48.13 -26.08
C GLN A 286 -23.74 48.62 -26.81
N PRO A 287 -23.86 49.46 -27.88
CA PRO A 287 -23.13 49.26 -29.14
C PRO A 287 -22.14 50.38 -29.53
N GLY A 288 -21.31 50.13 -30.57
CA GLY A 288 -20.56 51.16 -31.32
C GLY A 288 -19.33 50.60 -32.05
N THR A 289 -19.41 50.30 -33.36
CA THR A 289 -18.98 51.09 -34.54
C THR A 289 -17.55 50.82 -35.06
N SER A 290 -17.52 50.16 -36.22
CA SER A 290 -16.67 50.37 -37.42
C SER A 290 -15.13 50.39 -37.35
N GLY A 291 -14.52 49.51 -38.15
CA GLY A 291 -13.41 49.89 -39.05
C GLY A 291 -12.25 48.89 -39.19
N GLY A 292 -12.00 48.40 -40.42
CA GLY A 292 -10.63 48.24 -40.93
C GLY A 292 -10.04 46.83 -41.19
N ARG A 293 -10.15 46.39 -42.45
CA ARG A 293 -9.24 45.58 -43.31
C ARG A 293 -8.06 44.74 -42.74
N THR A 294 -7.98 43.50 -43.25
CA THR A 294 -6.87 42.52 -43.37
C THR A 294 -5.75 42.97 -44.35
N PRO A 295 -4.56 42.30 -44.57
CA PRO A 295 -4.29 40.83 -44.46
C PRO A 295 -2.86 40.29 -44.08
N ARG A 296 -2.84 38.97 -43.72
CA ARG A 296 -1.87 37.86 -43.96
C ARG A 296 -0.33 38.03 -43.89
N SER A 297 0.33 37.15 -43.08
CA SER A 297 1.40 36.21 -43.53
C SER A 297 1.82 35.18 -42.43
N ARG A 298 2.30 33.99 -42.86
CA ARG A 298 2.45 32.68 -42.18
C ARG A 298 3.78 32.49 -41.34
N PRO A 299 4.26 31.27 -40.99
CA PRO A 299 4.05 30.56 -39.71
C PRO A 299 5.35 30.14 -38.93
N ARG A 300 5.17 29.73 -37.66
CA ARG A 300 5.92 28.81 -36.73
C ARG A 300 7.35 28.30 -37.05
N PRO A 301 8.16 28.00 -36.01
CA PRO A 301 8.16 26.63 -35.49
C PRO A 301 7.89 26.53 -33.98
N ALA A 302 7.31 25.39 -33.61
CA ALA A 302 6.96 24.99 -32.26
C ALA A 302 8.22 24.53 -31.49
N LEU A 303 8.38 25.01 -30.25
CA LEU A 303 9.19 24.34 -29.25
C LEU A 303 8.33 23.26 -28.63
N GLY A 304 8.79 22.01 -28.73
CA GLY A 304 8.10 20.84 -28.20
C GLY A 304 8.00 20.93 -26.67
N SER A 305 6.78 20.74 -26.17
CA SER A 305 6.55 20.30 -24.80
C SER A 305 7.08 18.86 -24.65
N PRO A 306 7.59 18.46 -23.47
CA PRO A 306 7.88 17.06 -23.24
C PRO A 306 6.56 16.28 -23.26
N GLU A 307 6.50 15.23 -24.08
CA GLU A 307 5.47 14.21 -23.97
C GLU A 307 5.47 13.67 -22.54
N ALA A 308 4.35 13.85 -21.84
CA ALA A 308 4.05 13.05 -20.67
C ALA A 308 4.02 11.59 -21.13
N ALA A 309 4.86 10.75 -20.53
CA ALA A 309 4.78 9.31 -20.69
C ALA A 309 3.39 8.86 -20.25
N GLY A 310 2.50 8.61 -21.22
CA GLY A 310 1.20 8.01 -20.98
C GLY A 310 1.41 6.56 -20.56
N GLY A 311 1.53 6.32 -19.26
CA GLY A 311 1.55 4.98 -18.69
C GLY A 311 0.17 4.34 -18.77
N ASP A 312 0.13 3.04 -19.07
CA ASP A 312 -1.05 2.17 -19.10
C ASP A 312 -1.66 1.98 -17.69
N ALA A 313 -2.01 3.06 -16.99
CA ALA A 313 -2.82 2.98 -15.78
C ALA A 313 -4.13 2.24 -16.11
N PHE A 314 -4.66 1.47 -15.17
CA PHE A 314 -6.01 0.96 -15.32
C PHE A 314 -6.93 2.17 -15.39
N PRO A 315 -7.66 2.38 -16.49
CA PRO A 315 -8.51 3.55 -16.61
C PRO A 315 -9.57 3.46 -15.50
N CYS A 316 -9.59 4.51 -14.68
CA CYS A 316 -10.85 5.18 -14.44
C CYS A 316 -11.22 5.90 -15.76
#